data_AF-A0A945FVN3-F1
#
_entry.id   AF-A0A945FVN3-F1
#
_cell.length_a   1.000
_cell.length_b   1.000
_cell.length_c   1.000
_cell.angle_alpha   90.00
_cell.angle_beta   90.00
_cell.angle_gamma   90.00
#
_symmetry.space_group_name_H-M   'P 1'
#
loop_
_entity.id
_entity.type
_entity.pdbx_description
1 polymer ?
#
loop_
_entity_poly.entity_id
_entity_poly.type
_entity_poly.pdbx_seq_one_letter_code
_entity_poly.pdbx_strand_id
1 'polypeptide(L)'
;MIRFLLHSTLTMLLLLTSAQLWAETDCSKDAIGFYMDKGFTPAQVTQMCQCSTSSSDNNSTAKAATSTGESANLVAQEQGELLFFSTSILSDTLTVTPDTLTYVIDECIRYGEEDITGFRPKVCAVFKTTISRVGLKVLRAVKGVSIFRDAELLVQGDIKREIVNFNELDSKDQKAIKKIFDPSPETFDIVTRKGADPKKVAARLPRKD
;
A
#
# COMPACT_ATOMS: atom_id res chain seq x y z
N MET A 1 -44.43 53.26 8.06
CA MET A 1 -43.31 54.11 7.60
C MET A 1 -42.06 53.23 7.48
N ILE A 2 -41.29 53.38 6.39
CA ILE A 2 -39.82 53.15 6.26
C ILE A 2 -39.28 51.81 6.84
N ARG A 3 -38.79 50.80 6.11
CA ARG A 3 -38.27 50.65 4.72
C ARG A 3 -37.11 51.58 4.35
N PHE A 4 -35.91 51.28 4.85
CA PHE A 4 -34.53 51.54 4.34
C PHE A 4 -33.60 50.88 5.40
N LEU A 5 -32.50 50.17 5.15
CA LEU A 5 -31.68 49.79 3.99
C LEU A 5 -31.69 48.24 3.88
N LEU A 6 -31.40 47.50 2.80
CA LEU A 6 -30.89 47.73 1.43
C LEU A 6 -29.39 48.03 1.23
N HIS A 7 -28.66 46.98 0.81
CA HIS A 7 -27.39 46.97 0.06
C HIS A 7 -26.15 47.72 0.61
N SER A 8 -25.24 46.96 1.23
CA SER A 8 -23.79 47.12 0.98
C SER A 8 -23.06 45.79 1.19
N THR A 9 -21.88 45.65 0.58
CA THR A 9 -20.95 44.51 0.65
C THR A 9 -21.50 43.13 0.22
N LEU A 10 -22.07 43.09 -0.99
CA LEU A 10 -21.68 42.04 -1.95
C LEU A 10 -20.16 42.20 -2.26
N THR A 11 -19.53 41.16 -2.80
CA THR A 11 -18.09 41.11 -3.19
C THR A 11 -17.07 41.23 -2.05
N MET A 12 -16.84 40.13 -1.34
CA MET A 12 -15.49 39.73 -0.93
C MET A 12 -15.31 38.21 -1.07
N LEU A 13 -14.80 37.79 -2.23
CA LEU A 13 -13.66 36.87 -2.35
C LEU A 13 -13.81 35.52 -1.61
N LEU A 14 -14.38 34.44 -2.17
CA LEU A 14 -14.22 33.90 -3.53
C LEU A 14 -12.75 33.63 -3.92
N LEU A 15 -11.95 33.14 -2.96
CA LEU A 15 -10.64 32.51 -3.16
C LEU A 15 -10.49 31.29 -2.24
N LEU A 16 -10.96 30.12 -2.67
CA LEU A 16 -10.64 28.81 -2.07
C LEU A 16 -10.78 27.63 -3.04
N THR A 17 -10.99 27.88 -4.34
CA THR A 17 -11.07 26.86 -5.40
C THR A 17 -9.76 26.82 -6.20
N SER A 18 -8.67 26.39 -5.57
CA SER A 18 -7.38 26.15 -6.25
C SER A 18 -6.54 25.08 -5.53
N ALA A 19 -6.99 23.82 -5.62
CA ALA A 19 -6.20 22.65 -5.23
C ALA A 19 -6.57 21.42 -6.07
N GLN A 20 -6.61 21.59 -7.40
CA GLN A 20 -6.60 20.51 -8.38
C GLN A 20 -5.38 20.65 -9.30
N LEU A 21 -4.19 20.50 -8.72
CA LEU A 21 -2.98 20.15 -9.46
C LEU A 21 -2.46 18.82 -8.90
N TRP A 22 -2.93 17.73 -9.53
CA TRP A 22 -2.38 16.38 -9.41
C TRP A 22 -2.30 15.80 -10.83
N ALA A 23 -1.51 16.45 -11.70
CA ALA A 23 -1.35 16.05 -13.10
C ALA A 23 -0.01 16.46 -13.72
N GLU A 24 1.02 16.77 -12.90
CA GLU A 24 2.40 16.89 -13.37
C GLU A 24 3.30 16.09 -12.43
N THR A 25 3.51 14.80 -12.75
CA THR A 25 4.60 13.99 -12.20
C THR A 25 5.91 14.35 -12.90
N ASP A 26 6.22 15.64 -12.94
CA ASP A 26 7.54 16.10 -13.34
C ASP A 26 8.54 15.65 -12.28
N CYS A 27 9.55 14.89 -12.69
CA CYS A 27 10.49 14.24 -11.77
C CYS A 27 11.59 15.17 -11.29
N SER A 28 11.13 16.30 -10.78
CA SER A 28 11.83 17.19 -9.88
C SER A 28 12.47 16.41 -8.72
N LYS A 29 13.62 16.93 -8.28
CA LYS A 29 14.37 16.38 -7.15
C LYS A 29 13.53 16.29 -5.87
N ASP A 30 12.58 17.20 -5.70
CA ASP A 30 11.71 17.28 -4.53
C ASP A 30 10.62 16.19 -4.55
N ALA A 31 10.07 15.84 -5.72
CA ALA A 31 9.19 14.70 -5.88
C ALA A 31 9.93 13.37 -5.61
N ILE A 32 11.16 13.22 -6.13
CA ILE A 32 12.01 12.06 -5.85
C ILE A 32 12.30 11.94 -4.35
N GLY A 33 12.65 13.05 -3.69
CA GLY A 33 12.85 13.11 -2.24
C GLY A 33 11.59 12.69 -1.47
N PHE A 34 10.43 13.23 -1.84
CA PHE A 34 9.14 12.85 -1.23
C PHE A 34 8.87 11.35 -1.32
N TYR A 35 9.11 10.70 -2.46
CA TYR A 35 8.92 9.24 -2.57
C TYR A 35 9.97 8.45 -1.76
N MET A 36 11.23 8.88 -1.76
CA MET A 36 12.29 8.26 -0.95
C MET A 36 11.94 8.34 0.56
N ASP A 37 11.48 9.50 1.04
CA ASP A 37 11.04 9.73 2.43
C ASP A 37 9.78 8.93 2.80
N LYS A 38 9.01 8.46 1.82
CA LYS A 38 7.88 7.53 2.00
C LYS A 38 8.27 6.06 1.94
N GLY A 39 9.57 5.76 1.82
CA GLY A 39 10.10 4.39 1.81
C GLY A 39 10.04 3.69 0.44
N PHE A 40 9.86 4.44 -0.66
CA PHE A 40 9.96 3.86 -1.99
C PHE A 40 11.43 3.57 -2.33
N THR A 41 11.69 2.41 -2.94
CA THR A 41 13.04 2.06 -3.41
C THR A 41 13.46 2.92 -4.61
N PRO A 42 14.77 3.14 -4.85
CA PRO A 42 15.23 3.90 -6.02
C PRO A 42 14.68 3.37 -7.35
N ALA A 43 14.56 2.05 -7.48
CA ALA A 43 14.01 1.39 -8.67
C ALA A 43 12.53 1.71 -8.93
N GLN A 44 11.71 1.76 -7.87
CA GLN A 44 10.31 2.14 -7.99
C GLN A 44 10.16 3.62 -8.40
N VAL A 45 10.99 4.51 -7.81
CA VAL A 45 10.97 5.94 -8.16
C VAL A 45 11.43 6.17 -9.61
N THR A 46 12.49 5.50 -10.08
CA THR A 46 12.93 5.63 -11.47
C THR A 46 11.90 5.09 -12.46
N GLN A 47 11.19 4.00 -12.14
CA GLN A 47 10.11 3.47 -12.98
C GLN A 47 8.93 4.45 -13.10
N MET A 48 8.54 5.11 -12.00
CA MET A 48 7.51 6.16 -12.04
C MET A 48 7.96 7.36 -12.90
N CYS A 49 9.24 7.73 -12.84
CA CYS A 49 9.77 8.89 -13.56
C CYS A 49 9.96 8.69 -15.06
N GLN A 50 10.36 7.50 -15.50
CA GLN A 50 10.66 7.23 -16.92
C GLN A 50 9.42 7.29 -17.83
N CYS A 51 8.22 7.12 -17.27
CA CYS A 51 6.97 7.25 -18.03
C CYS A 51 6.52 8.71 -18.24
N SER A 52 6.84 9.63 -17.32
CA SER A 52 6.44 11.04 -17.42
C SER A 52 7.10 11.77 -18.60
N THR A 53 8.35 11.43 -18.93
CA THR A 53 9.11 12.07 -20.02
C THR A 53 8.71 11.61 -21.42
N SER A 54 7.75 10.69 -21.54
CA SER A 54 7.22 10.23 -22.84
C SER A 54 6.20 11.19 -23.47
N SER A 55 5.90 12.33 -22.82
CA SER A 55 4.81 13.24 -23.19
C SER A 55 5.23 14.71 -23.29
N SER A 56 6.36 14.98 -23.95
CA SER A 56 6.58 16.28 -24.59
C SER A 56 7.34 16.16 -25.91
N ASP A 57 7.00 17.06 -26.83
CA ASP A 57 7.73 17.47 -28.04
C ASP A 57 7.56 16.68 -29.36
N ASN A 58 6.58 17.16 -30.12
CA ASN A 58 6.70 17.59 -31.53
C ASN A 58 6.77 16.58 -32.69
N ASN A 59 5.58 16.36 -33.27
CA ASN A 59 5.28 16.55 -34.69
C ASN A 59 6.25 15.99 -35.76
N SER A 60 5.99 14.76 -36.21
CA SER A 60 6.19 14.38 -37.62
C SER A 60 5.29 13.20 -38.03
N THR A 61 4.83 13.23 -39.27
CA THR A 61 3.76 12.38 -39.83
C THR A 61 4.16 10.90 -39.95
N ALA A 62 3.51 10.01 -39.18
CA ALA A 62 3.40 8.60 -39.52
C ALA A 62 2.08 8.00 -38.96
N LYS A 63 1.22 7.52 -39.86
CA LYS A 63 -0.07 6.89 -39.50
C LYS A 63 0.16 5.41 -39.19
N ALA A 64 0.23 5.05 -37.91
CA ALA A 64 0.27 3.66 -37.44
C ALA A 64 -0.71 3.43 -36.28
N ALA A 65 -1.36 2.28 -36.30
CA ALA A 65 -2.61 1.96 -35.61
C ALA A 65 -2.63 2.09 -34.07
N THR A 66 -3.70 2.73 -33.58
CA THR A 66 -4.57 2.28 -32.47
C THR A 66 -4.07 1.09 -31.65
N SER A 67 -3.45 1.34 -30.50
CA SER A 67 -3.33 0.38 -29.38
C SER A 67 -2.84 0.99 -28.05
N THR A 68 -2.40 2.26 -28.02
CA THR A 68 -1.71 2.85 -26.86
C THR A 68 -2.62 3.25 -25.68
N GLY A 69 -3.90 3.52 -25.93
CA GLY A 69 -4.81 4.06 -24.90
C GLY A 69 -5.15 3.10 -23.76
N GLU A 70 -5.21 1.79 -24.03
CA GLU A 70 -5.62 0.80 -23.05
C GLU A 70 -4.47 0.41 -22.11
N SER A 71 -3.29 0.12 -22.67
CA SER A 71 -2.08 -0.16 -21.88
C SER A 71 -1.63 1.02 -21.02
N ALA A 72 -1.75 2.26 -21.50
CA ALA A 72 -1.43 3.45 -20.70
C ALA A 72 -2.37 3.60 -19.49
N ASN A 73 -3.66 3.30 -19.66
CA ASN A 73 -4.66 3.39 -18.61
C ASN A 73 -4.51 2.25 -17.58
N LEU A 74 -4.18 1.04 -18.04
CA LEU A 74 -3.83 -0.10 -17.18
C LEU A 74 -2.60 0.20 -16.30
N VAL A 75 -1.51 0.70 -16.90
CA VAL A 75 -0.29 1.07 -16.16
C VAL A 75 -0.55 2.20 -15.15
N ALA A 76 -1.33 3.22 -15.52
CA ALA A 76 -1.72 4.29 -14.60
C ALA A 76 -2.57 3.75 -13.43
N GLN A 77 -3.47 2.81 -13.69
CA GLN A 77 -4.26 2.14 -12.65
C GLN A 77 -3.39 1.31 -11.71
N GLU A 78 -2.45 0.51 -12.24
CA GLU A 78 -1.52 -0.30 -11.43
C GLU A 78 -0.61 0.57 -10.54
N GLN A 79 -0.08 1.68 -11.08
CA GLN A 79 0.69 2.66 -10.29
C GLN A 79 -0.17 3.30 -9.20
N GLY A 80 -1.42 3.65 -9.50
CA GLY A 80 -2.38 4.19 -8.52
C GLY A 80 -2.74 3.19 -7.42
N GLU A 81 -2.84 1.89 -7.74
CA GLU A 81 -3.01 0.83 -6.74
C GLU A 81 -1.75 0.64 -5.89
N LEU A 82 -0.56 0.59 -6.50
CA LEU A 82 0.71 0.47 -5.79
C LEU A 82 0.91 1.61 -4.79
N LEU A 83 0.68 2.86 -5.21
CA LEU A 83 0.74 4.05 -4.35
C LEU A 83 -0.30 4.01 -3.22
N PHE A 84 -1.51 3.53 -3.50
CA PHE A 84 -2.56 3.38 -2.48
C PHE A 84 -2.19 2.32 -1.44
N PHE A 85 -1.72 1.14 -1.87
CA PHE A 85 -1.40 0.07 -0.93
C PHE A 85 -0.08 0.32 -0.19
N SER A 86 0.95 0.93 -0.79
CA SER A 86 2.22 1.22 -0.10
C SER A 86 2.04 2.21 1.06
N THR A 87 1.14 3.18 0.88
CA THR A 87 0.75 4.16 1.91
C THR A 87 -0.26 3.61 2.93
N SER A 88 -0.95 2.51 2.62
CA SER A 88 -2.02 1.96 3.46
C SER A 88 -1.67 0.67 4.20
N ILE A 89 -0.81 -0.19 3.65
CA ILE A 89 -0.40 -1.48 4.24
C ILE A 89 0.94 -1.32 4.95
N LEU A 90 1.08 -1.94 6.12
CA LEU A 90 2.35 -1.96 6.84
C LEU A 90 3.25 -3.05 6.24
N SER A 91 4.34 -2.62 5.62
CA SER A 91 5.36 -3.48 5.01
C SER A 91 6.66 -2.71 4.80
N ASP A 92 7.77 -3.44 4.72
CA ASP A 92 9.09 -2.90 4.35
C ASP A 92 9.27 -2.87 2.83
N THR A 93 8.72 -3.86 2.12
CA THR A 93 8.64 -3.88 0.65
C THR A 93 7.26 -4.34 0.22
N LEU A 94 6.73 -3.74 -0.86
CA LEU A 94 5.43 -4.05 -1.41
C LEU A 94 5.51 -4.16 -2.94
N THR A 95 4.81 -5.14 -3.50
CA THR A 95 4.54 -5.29 -4.92
C THR A 95 3.06 -5.59 -5.10
N VAL A 96 2.42 -4.89 -6.04
CA VAL A 96 1.01 -5.04 -6.37
C VAL A 96 0.92 -5.38 -7.85
N THR A 97 0.19 -6.43 -8.17
CA THR A 97 -0.21 -6.79 -9.53
C THR A 97 -1.74 -6.89 -9.57
N PRO A 98 -2.39 -7.06 -10.74
CA PRO A 98 -3.81 -7.34 -10.81
C PRO A 98 -4.19 -8.56 -9.96
N ASP A 99 -3.39 -9.63 -10.04
CA ASP A 99 -3.71 -10.93 -9.47
C ASP A 99 -3.18 -11.14 -8.06
N THR A 100 -2.10 -10.45 -7.65
CA THR A 100 -1.43 -10.70 -6.35
C THR A 100 -1.02 -9.42 -5.61
N LEU A 101 -1.08 -9.51 -4.28
CA LEU A 101 -0.41 -8.60 -3.35
C LEU A 101 0.77 -9.36 -2.74
N THR A 102 2.00 -8.86 -2.92
CA THR A 102 3.19 -9.44 -2.28
C THR A 102 3.85 -8.39 -1.39
N TYR A 103 4.14 -8.73 -0.13
CA TYR A 103 4.89 -7.85 0.76
C TYR A 103 5.92 -8.60 1.60
N VAL A 104 6.92 -7.85 2.06
CA VAL A 104 7.98 -8.30 2.96
C VAL A 104 7.93 -7.48 4.24
N ILE A 105 8.09 -8.13 5.39
CA ILE A 105 8.13 -7.49 6.72
C ILE A 105 8.99 -8.30 7.70
N ASP A 106 9.75 -7.63 8.57
CA ASP A 106 10.31 -8.24 9.78
C ASP A 106 9.21 -8.38 10.86
N GLU A 107 8.88 -9.62 11.24
CA GLU A 107 7.83 -9.92 12.22
C GLU A 107 8.39 -10.78 13.38
N CYS A 108 8.04 -10.41 14.61
CA CYS A 108 8.40 -11.18 15.81
C CYS A 108 7.21 -11.99 16.35
N ILE A 109 7.22 -13.31 16.15
CA ILE A 109 6.20 -14.23 16.64
C ILE A 109 6.54 -14.67 18.08
N ARG A 110 5.62 -14.43 19.04
CA ARG A 110 5.70 -14.98 20.40
C ARG A 110 5.22 -16.43 20.40
N TYR A 111 5.93 -17.31 21.10
CA TYR A 111 5.61 -18.74 21.16
C TYR A 111 5.78 -19.31 22.56
N GLY A 112 5.27 -20.53 22.78
CA GLY A 112 5.40 -21.24 24.06
C GLY A 112 4.61 -20.61 25.21
N GLU A 113 4.87 -21.11 26.42
CA GLU A 113 4.28 -20.61 27.65
C GLU A 113 5.03 -19.37 28.17
N GLU A 114 4.38 -18.65 29.08
CA GLU A 114 4.92 -17.50 29.77
C GLU A 114 5.69 -17.97 31.01
N ASP A 115 6.90 -17.48 31.22
CA ASP A 115 7.70 -17.83 32.39
C ASP A 115 7.23 -17.12 33.67
N ILE A 116 7.82 -17.51 34.80
CA ILE A 116 7.51 -16.95 36.13
C ILE A 116 7.78 -15.44 36.26
N THR A 117 8.47 -14.84 35.28
CA THR A 117 8.77 -13.40 35.21
C THR A 117 7.88 -12.65 34.22
N GLY A 118 6.89 -13.31 33.59
CA GLY A 118 5.96 -12.71 32.63
C GLY A 118 6.50 -12.62 31.21
N PHE A 119 7.61 -13.30 30.90
CA PHE A 119 8.20 -13.29 29.56
C PHE A 119 7.75 -14.51 28.76
N ARG A 120 7.30 -14.27 27.53
CA ARG A 120 7.17 -15.32 26.50
C ARG A 120 8.33 -15.20 25.52
N PRO A 121 8.98 -16.30 25.13
CA PRO A 121 10.00 -16.25 24.10
C PRO A 121 9.38 -15.78 22.77
N LYS A 122 10.20 -15.09 21.98
CA LYS A 122 9.86 -14.62 20.64
C LYS A 122 10.95 -15.05 19.67
N VAL A 123 10.58 -15.27 18.42
CA VAL A 123 11.50 -15.41 17.28
C VAL A 123 11.12 -14.34 16.26
N CYS A 124 12.11 -13.62 15.73
CA CYS A 124 11.91 -12.58 14.71
C CYS A 124 12.50 -13.06 13.39
N ALA A 125 11.79 -12.83 12.29
CA ALA A 125 12.25 -13.22 10.96
C ALA A 125 11.63 -12.34 9.87
N VAL A 126 12.30 -12.29 8.73
CA VAL A 126 11.82 -11.59 7.54
C VAL A 126 10.88 -12.50 6.78
N PHE A 127 9.59 -12.20 6.81
CA PHE A 127 8.57 -12.95 6.08
C PHE A 127 8.24 -12.25 4.77
N LYS A 128 8.20 -13.01 3.67
CA LYS A 128 7.53 -12.61 2.44
C LYS A 128 6.18 -13.31 2.37
N THR A 129 5.11 -12.53 2.20
CA THR A 129 3.73 -13.01 2.11
C THR A 129 3.16 -12.61 0.76
N THR A 130 2.65 -13.60 0.03
CA THR A 130 2.01 -13.46 -1.28
C THR A 130 0.54 -13.85 -1.13
N ILE A 131 -0.37 -12.96 -1.50
CA ILE A 131 -1.83 -13.14 -1.38
C ILE A 131 -2.44 -13.01 -2.77
N SER A 132 -3.17 -14.03 -3.23
CA SER A 132 -4.04 -13.90 -4.41
C SER A 132 -5.12 -12.87 -4.13
N ARG A 133 -5.29 -11.90 -5.02
CA ARG A 133 -6.38 -10.91 -5.02
C ARG A 133 -7.64 -11.48 -5.66
N VAL A 134 -7.48 -12.41 -6.61
CA VAL A 134 -8.54 -13.20 -7.24
C VAL A 134 -9.10 -14.18 -6.21
N GLY A 135 -10.43 -14.27 -6.10
CA GLY A 135 -11.12 -15.09 -5.09
C GLY A 135 -10.96 -14.64 -3.62
N LEU A 136 -10.25 -13.55 -3.33
CA LEU A 136 -9.95 -13.10 -1.97
C LEU A 136 -11.20 -12.60 -1.24
N LYS A 137 -11.42 -13.08 -0.01
CA LYS A 137 -12.49 -12.61 0.87
C LYS A 137 -11.91 -11.78 2.00
N VAL A 138 -12.42 -10.57 2.21
CA VAL A 138 -12.16 -9.80 3.43
C VAL A 138 -13.23 -10.16 4.46
N LEU A 139 -12.86 -10.91 5.49
CA LEU A 139 -13.76 -11.35 6.55
C LEU A 139 -14.05 -10.23 7.55
N ARG A 140 -13.05 -9.40 7.83
CA ARG A 140 -13.10 -8.37 8.88
C ARG A 140 -12.19 -7.19 8.50
N ALA A 141 -12.64 -5.96 8.74
CA ALA A 141 -11.82 -4.75 8.60
C ALA A 141 -12.00 -3.87 9.84
N VAL A 142 -10.98 -3.82 10.70
CA VAL A 142 -11.04 -3.21 12.04
C VAL A 142 -10.23 -1.93 12.08
N LYS A 143 -10.86 -0.82 12.49
CA LYS A 143 -10.14 0.42 12.76
C LYS A 143 -9.30 0.27 14.04
N GLY A 144 -8.05 0.68 13.92
CA GLY A 144 -7.14 0.81 15.04
C GLY A 144 -7.56 1.90 16.02
N VAL A 145 -7.04 1.81 17.23
CA VAL A 145 -7.18 2.81 18.29
C VAL A 145 -5.80 3.43 18.47
N SER A 146 -5.67 4.73 18.20
CA SER A 146 -4.41 5.47 17.96
C SER A 146 -3.29 5.33 19.02
N ILE A 147 -3.57 4.71 20.17
CA ILE A 147 -2.67 4.54 21.32
C ILE A 147 -2.40 3.05 21.63
N PHE A 148 -3.28 2.11 21.24
CA PHE A 148 -3.29 0.74 21.78
C PHE A 148 -3.55 -0.40 20.77
N ARG A 149 -3.99 -0.10 19.54
CA ARG A 149 -4.23 -1.15 18.53
C ARG A 149 -4.07 -0.60 17.13
N ASP A 150 -3.36 -1.32 16.27
CA ASP A 150 -3.27 -0.98 14.86
C ASP A 150 -4.58 -1.28 14.11
N ALA A 151 -4.64 -0.85 12.85
CA ALA A 151 -5.79 -1.13 11.98
C ALA A 151 -5.50 -2.41 11.18
N GLU A 152 -6.46 -3.33 11.13
CA GLU A 152 -6.28 -4.72 10.69
C GLU A 152 -7.32 -5.10 9.62
N LEU A 153 -6.95 -5.97 8.68
CA LEU A 153 -7.89 -6.71 7.83
C LEU A 153 -7.66 -8.22 7.99
N LEU A 154 -8.67 -8.97 8.43
CA LEU A 154 -8.64 -10.42 8.34
C LEU A 154 -9.12 -10.83 6.94
N VAL A 155 -8.29 -11.52 6.18
CA VAL A 155 -8.59 -12.01 4.83
C VAL A 155 -8.54 -13.54 4.77
N GLN A 156 -9.19 -14.14 3.77
CA GLN A 156 -9.23 -15.57 3.49
C GLN A 156 -9.08 -15.79 1.98
N GLY A 157 -8.18 -16.68 1.55
CA GLY A 157 -7.88 -16.93 0.13
C GLY A 157 -6.61 -17.79 -0.07
N ASP A 158 -6.06 -17.82 -1.30
CA ASP A 158 -4.74 -18.39 -1.56
C ASP A 158 -3.66 -17.43 -1.01
N ILE A 159 -3.09 -17.82 0.13
CA ILE A 159 -2.08 -17.07 0.87
C ILE A 159 -0.86 -17.97 1.00
N LYS A 160 0.31 -17.47 0.62
CA LYS A 160 1.59 -18.18 0.68
C LYS A 160 2.59 -17.34 1.45
N ARG A 161 3.28 -17.96 2.40
CA ARG A 161 4.34 -17.34 3.20
C ARG A 161 5.66 -18.05 2.97
N GLU A 162 6.74 -17.30 3.01
CA GLU A 162 8.12 -17.82 3.04
C GLU A 162 8.96 -17.02 4.04
N ILE A 163 9.96 -17.66 4.65
CA ILE A 163 10.91 -17.02 5.56
C ILE A 163 12.17 -16.72 4.76
N VAL A 164 12.40 -15.45 4.45
CA VAL A 164 13.47 -15.00 3.52
C VAL A 164 14.85 -15.24 4.13
N ASN A 165 15.02 -14.90 5.42
CA ASN A 165 16.31 -14.97 6.12
C ASN A 165 16.49 -16.26 6.95
N PHE A 166 15.78 -17.36 6.64
CA PHE A 166 15.75 -18.56 7.48
C PHE A 166 17.14 -19.12 7.84
N ASN A 167 18.08 -19.06 6.91
CA ASN A 167 19.44 -19.58 7.10
C ASN A 167 20.34 -18.66 7.95
N GLU A 168 19.94 -17.40 8.15
CA GLU A 168 20.63 -16.41 8.98
C GLU A 168 20.18 -16.47 10.44
N LEU A 169 19.01 -17.06 10.71
CA LEU A 169 18.52 -17.34 12.05
C LEU A 169 19.40 -18.37 12.76
N ASP A 170 19.54 -18.25 14.08
CA ASP A 170 20.29 -19.24 14.87
C ASP A 170 19.57 -20.61 14.95
N SER A 171 20.29 -21.65 15.36
CA SER A 171 19.77 -23.03 15.36
C SER A 171 18.59 -23.30 16.32
N LYS A 172 18.37 -22.43 17.32
CA LYS A 172 17.22 -22.48 18.24
C LYS A 172 16.02 -21.80 17.59
N ASP A 173 16.22 -20.63 17.01
CA ASP A 173 15.16 -19.88 16.34
C ASP A 173 14.68 -20.57 15.05
N GLN A 174 15.59 -21.17 14.27
CA GLN A 174 15.24 -22.08 13.18
C GLN A 174 14.34 -23.25 13.62
N LYS A 175 14.56 -23.80 14.83
CA LYS A 175 13.74 -24.89 15.39
C LYS A 175 12.41 -24.39 15.96
N ALA A 176 12.37 -23.17 16.49
CA ALA A 176 11.15 -22.54 16.99
C ALA A 176 10.23 -22.18 15.83
N ILE A 177 10.74 -21.45 14.83
CA ILE A 177 9.96 -20.97 13.70
C ILE A 177 9.40 -22.15 12.87
N LYS A 178 10.18 -23.22 12.65
CA LYS A 178 9.71 -24.47 11.99
C LYS A 178 8.51 -25.16 12.67
N LYS A 179 8.21 -24.87 13.94
CA LYS A 179 7.08 -25.45 14.67
C LYS A 179 5.81 -24.58 14.64
N ILE A 180 5.96 -23.27 14.43
CA ILE A 180 4.87 -22.29 14.53
C ILE A 180 4.52 -21.65 13.17
N PHE A 181 5.39 -21.81 12.18
CA PHE A 181 5.23 -21.23 10.86
C PHE A 181 4.26 -22.06 10.01
N ASP A 182 3.16 -21.40 9.60
CA ASP A 182 2.27 -21.89 8.56
C ASP A 182 2.67 -21.26 7.20
N PRO A 183 3.13 -22.04 6.22
CA PRO A 183 3.47 -21.55 4.89
C PRO A 183 2.24 -21.23 4.02
N SER A 184 1.05 -21.69 4.39
CA SER A 184 -0.17 -21.52 3.60
C SER A 184 -1.44 -21.42 4.48
N PRO A 185 -1.54 -20.38 5.31
CA PRO A 185 -2.66 -20.22 6.24
C PRO A 185 -3.96 -19.90 5.49
N GLU A 186 -5.07 -20.49 5.94
CA GLU A 186 -6.40 -20.23 5.36
C GLU A 186 -6.82 -18.75 5.52
N THR A 187 -6.42 -18.13 6.64
CA THR A 187 -6.71 -16.74 6.95
C THR A 187 -5.47 -15.97 7.40
N PHE A 188 -5.39 -14.68 7.07
CA PHE A 188 -4.26 -13.82 7.42
C PHE A 188 -4.71 -12.41 7.85
N ASP A 189 -4.07 -11.82 8.85
CA ASP A 189 -4.31 -10.44 9.29
C ASP A 189 -3.33 -9.46 8.62
N ILE A 190 -3.81 -8.70 7.63
CA ILE A 190 -3.04 -7.63 6.98
C ILE A 190 -3.10 -6.38 7.86
N VAL A 191 -1.96 -6.00 8.44
CA VAL A 191 -1.82 -4.77 9.21
C VAL A 191 -1.75 -3.55 8.28
N THR A 192 -2.46 -2.48 8.64
CA THR A 192 -2.49 -1.22 7.89
C THR A 192 -1.79 -0.09 8.65
N ARG A 193 -1.16 0.83 7.91
CA ARG A 193 -0.43 1.96 8.49
C ARG A 193 -1.37 2.87 9.29
N LYS A 194 -0.84 3.47 10.35
CA LYS A 194 -1.56 4.43 11.19
C LYS A 194 -2.15 5.57 10.34
N GLY A 195 -3.48 5.74 10.42
CA GLY A 195 -4.22 6.75 9.65
C GLY A 195 -4.85 6.23 8.35
N ALA A 196 -4.50 5.03 7.87
CA ALA A 196 -5.20 4.37 6.78
C ALA A 196 -6.65 4.00 7.22
N ASP A 197 -7.59 4.01 6.27
CA ASP A 197 -8.93 3.47 6.52
C ASP A 197 -8.99 2.01 6.04
N PRO A 198 -9.03 1.02 6.96
CA PRO A 198 -9.03 -0.40 6.58
C PRO A 198 -10.27 -0.77 5.75
N LYS A 199 -11.37 -0.01 5.83
CA LYS A 199 -12.54 -0.23 4.95
C LYS A 199 -12.25 0.16 3.50
N LYS A 200 -11.42 1.18 3.25
CA LYS A 200 -10.99 1.56 1.90
C LYS A 200 -9.99 0.56 1.33
N VAL A 201 -9.11 0.02 2.17
CA VAL A 201 -8.20 -1.09 1.79
C VAL A 201 -9.02 -2.33 1.43
N ALA A 202 -9.98 -2.71 2.29
CA ALA A 202 -10.84 -3.87 2.08
C ALA A 202 -11.66 -3.80 0.79
N ALA A 203 -12.15 -2.61 0.42
CA ALA A 203 -12.94 -2.41 -0.79
C ALA A 203 -12.12 -2.45 -2.09
N ARG A 204 -10.78 -2.35 -2.03
CA ARG A 204 -9.88 -2.33 -3.20
C ARG A 204 -9.02 -3.59 -3.33
N LEU A 205 -8.83 -4.32 -2.23
CA LEU A 205 -7.88 -5.43 -2.19
C LEU A 205 -8.34 -6.64 -3.05
N PRO A 206 -9.57 -7.17 -2.91
CA PRO A 206 -10.06 -8.22 -3.80
C PRO A 206 -10.21 -7.73 -5.24
N ARG A 207 -9.90 -8.59 -6.20
CA ARG A 207 -10.39 -8.49 -7.57
C ARG A 207 -11.57 -9.44 -7.77
N LYS A 208 -12.48 -9.06 -8.65
CA LYS A 208 -13.54 -9.96 -9.12
C LYS A 208 -13.05 -10.69 -10.35
N ASP A 209 -13.37 -11.97 -10.40
CA ASP A 209 -13.33 -12.84 -11.58
C ASP A 209 -14.29 -12.32 -12.68
#